data_AF-A0A927C2L9-F1
#
_entry.id   AF-A0A927C2L9-F1
#
_cell.length_a   1.000
_cell.length_b   1.000
_cell.length_c   1.000
_cell.angle_alpha   90.00
_cell.angle_beta   90.00
_cell.angle_gamma   90.00
#
_symmetry.space_group_name_H-M   'P 1'
#
loop_
_entity.id
_entity.type
_entity.pdbx_description
1 polymer ?
#
loop_
_entity_poly.entity_id
_entity_poly.type
_entity_poly.pdbx_seq_one_letter_code
_entity_poly.pdbx_strand_id
1 'polypeptide(L)'
;MSTKASIFYGERFHLYKEVADDFAVHLELTAEEYEVEPGRVRLRIPQSIWEVIRQHSEVTNYQWAEKSDIEIQDYVNERVAERIKAVEDAASDNEKSRIDLSGFWIFGAATDPMDEQVRNGTEYFKRLRDEEKKVLDAIEKAGTLTTLN
;
A
#
# COMPACT_ATOMS: atom_id res chain seq x y z
N MET A 1 -4.04 14.00 -12.05
CA MET A 1 -4.62 13.11 -11.02
C MET A 1 -3.81 13.29 -9.76
N SER A 2 -4.46 13.46 -8.60
CA SER A 2 -3.75 13.41 -7.32
C SER A 2 -3.32 11.97 -7.09
N THR A 3 -2.04 11.74 -6.80
CA THR A 3 -1.51 10.43 -6.43
C THR A 3 -1.76 10.11 -4.95
N LYS A 4 -2.37 11.03 -4.19
CA LYS A 4 -2.68 10.85 -2.76
C LYS A 4 -3.98 10.06 -2.58
N ALA A 5 -3.87 8.88 -1.97
CA ALA A 5 -4.98 8.14 -1.39
C ALA A 5 -5.20 8.61 0.07
N SER A 6 -6.26 9.40 0.30
CA SER A 6 -6.54 9.96 1.63
C SER A 6 -6.99 8.87 2.60
N ILE A 7 -6.32 8.79 3.75
CA ILE A 7 -6.74 7.95 4.88
C ILE A 7 -7.71 8.75 5.75
N PHE A 8 -7.29 9.93 6.18
CA PHE A 8 -8.09 10.85 6.98
C PHE A 8 -7.59 12.28 6.78
N TYR A 9 -8.48 13.27 6.84
CA TYR A 9 -8.10 14.67 6.70
C TYR A 9 -8.96 15.56 7.59
N GLY A 10 -8.39 16.70 7.98
CA GLY A 10 -9.08 17.77 8.68
C GLY A 10 -8.49 19.11 8.25
N GLU A 11 -9.00 20.20 8.83
CA GLU A 11 -8.60 21.56 8.44
C GLU A 11 -7.09 21.82 8.59
N ARG A 12 -6.43 21.13 9.53
CA ARG A 12 -5.01 21.34 9.87
C ARG A 12 -4.11 20.13 9.59
N PHE A 13 -4.64 19.06 9.02
CA PHE A 13 -3.86 17.85 8.77
C PHE A 13 -4.40 16.99 7.64
N HIS A 14 -3.51 16.23 7.00
CA HIS A 14 -3.86 15.23 6.00
C HIS A 14 -2.99 13.99 6.19
N LEU A 15 -3.61 12.88 6.54
CA LEU A 15 -3.01 11.56 6.60
C LEU A 15 -3.34 10.83 5.29
N TYR A 16 -2.33 10.43 4.53
CA TYR A 16 -2.52 9.82 3.22
C TYR A 16 -1.40 8.83 2.85
N LYS A 17 -1.66 8.00 1.84
CA LYS A 17 -0.65 7.21 1.13
C LYS A 17 -0.48 7.76 -0.28
N GLU A 18 0.71 7.63 -0.84
CA GLU A 18 0.86 7.81 -2.28
C GLU A 18 0.47 6.49 -2.97
N VAL A 19 -0.27 6.57 -4.06
CA VAL A 19 -0.78 5.39 -4.81
C VAL A 19 0.35 4.50 -5.34
N ALA A 20 1.57 5.02 -5.43
CA ALA A 20 2.77 4.28 -5.85
C ALA A 20 3.75 3.99 -4.70
N ASP A 21 3.45 4.40 -3.47
CA ASP A 21 4.23 4.10 -2.28
C ASP A 21 3.35 3.39 -1.24
N ASP A 22 3.30 2.07 -1.34
CA ASP A 22 2.45 1.23 -0.50
C ASP A 22 2.90 1.18 0.98
N PHE A 23 4.14 1.62 1.26
CA PHE A 23 4.81 1.42 2.55
C PHE A 23 5.05 2.71 3.34
N ALA A 24 4.87 3.87 2.72
CA ALA A 24 4.89 5.14 3.41
C ALA A 24 3.47 5.61 3.74
N VAL A 25 3.28 6.02 5.00
CA VAL A 25 2.14 6.86 5.39
C VAL A 25 2.68 8.26 5.58
N HIS A 26 2.07 9.22 4.87
CA HIS A 26 2.43 10.62 4.94
C HIS A 26 1.47 11.34 5.87
N LEU A 27 2.04 12.13 6.77
CA LEU A 27 1.31 13.04 7.64
C LEU A 27 1.71 14.47 7.30
N GLU A 28 0.80 15.17 6.63
CA GLU A 28 0.92 16.60 6.38
C GLU A 28 0.26 17.35 7.55
N LEU A 29 0.99 18.26 8.20
CA LEU A 29 0.52 19.05 9.34
C LEU A 29 0.72 20.53 9.08
N THR A 30 -0.32 21.31 9.36
CA THR A 30 -0.15 22.75 9.60
C THR A 30 0.18 22.93 11.08
N ALA A 31 1.47 22.88 11.40
CA ALA A 31 1.96 23.03 12.77
C ALA A 31 2.24 24.50 13.11
N GLU A 32 1.80 24.94 14.29
CA GLU A 32 2.14 26.26 14.83
C GLU A 32 3.58 26.29 15.40
N GLU A 33 4.09 25.14 15.88
CA GLU A 33 5.41 24.99 16.48
C GLU A 33 6.15 23.76 15.92
N TYR A 34 7.37 23.96 15.41
CA TYR A 34 8.28 22.89 15.01
C TYR A 34 9.74 23.31 15.25
N GLU A 35 10.60 22.34 15.55
CA GLU A 35 12.04 22.53 15.73
C GLU A 35 12.79 21.67 14.72
N VAL A 36 13.81 22.25 14.07
CA VAL A 36 14.68 21.55 13.12
C VAL A 36 16.12 21.66 13.59
N GLU A 37 16.76 20.50 13.75
CA GLU A 37 18.18 20.33 14.09
C GLU A 37 18.84 19.42 13.03
N PRO A 38 20.17 19.43 12.86
CA PRO A 38 20.84 18.49 11.96
C PRO A 38 20.46 17.04 12.28
N GLY A 39 19.77 16.37 11.34
CA GLY A 39 19.33 14.98 11.48
C GLY A 39 18.07 14.77 12.35
N ARG A 40 17.42 15.84 12.83
CA ARG A 40 16.24 15.72 13.69
C ARG A 40 15.21 16.80 13.40
N VAL A 41 13.95 16.38 13.35
CA VAL A 41 12.79 17.28 13.34
C VAL A 41 11.91 16.93 14.53
N ARG A 42 11.43 17.94 15.27
CA ARG A 42 10.40 17.77 16.31
C ARG A 42 9.17 18.55 15.90
N LEU A 43 8.03 17.88 15.88
CA LEU A 43 6.73 18.46 15.56
C LEU A 43 5.85 18.36 16.79
N ARG A 44 5.21 19.46 17.18
CA ARG A 44 4.16 19.41 18.19
C ARG A 44 2.86 18.94 17.54
N ILE A 45 2.49 17.68 17.78
CA ILE A 45 1.23 17.12 17.31
C ILE A 45 0.16 17.30 18.40
N PRO A 46 -0.95 18.02 18.14
CA PRO A 46 -2.07 18.10 19.09
C PRO A 46 -2.60 16.70 19.45
N GLN A 47 -2.93 16.48 20.74
CA GLN A 47 -3.42 15.19 21.23
C GLN A 47 -4.61 14.67 20.41
N SER A 48 -5.52 15.55 20.00
CA SER A 48 -6.67 15.18 19.18
C SER A 48 -6.29 14.58 17.82
N ILE A 49 -5.25 15.12 17.17
CA ILE A 49 -4.73 14.60 15.90
C ILE A 49 -3.97 13.29 16.14
N TRP A 50 -3.23 13.19 17.24
CA TRP A 50 -2.53 11.95 17.62
C TRP A 50 -3.50 10.77 17.81
N GLU A 51 -4.61 10.97 18.54
CA GLU A 51 -5.60 9.90 18.73
C GLU A 51 -6.24 9.45 17.41
N VAL A 52 -6.45 10.37 16.46
CA VAL A 52 -6.93 10.03 15.12
C VAL A 52 -5.92 9.16 14.38
N ILE A 53 -4.63 9.55 14.39
CA ILE A 53 -3.56 8.75 13.76
C ILE A 53 -3.53 7.35 14.37
N ARG A 54 -3.61 7.24 15.71
CA ARG A 54 -3.59 5.97 16.43
C ARG A 54 -4.77 5.05 16.07
N GLN A 55 -5.95 5.62 15.82
CA GLN A 55 -7.12 4.84 15.41
C GLN A 55 -7.02 4.29 13.98
N HIS A 56 -6.17 4.89 13.13
CA HIS A 56 -6.00 4.50 11.73
C HIS A 56 -4.67 3.77 11.49
N SER A 57 -3.99 3.31 12.54
CA SER A 57 -2.75 2.53 12.40
C SER A 57 -2.95 1.17 11.73
N GLU A 58 -4.18 0.66 11.71
CA GLU A 58 -4.57 -0.61 11.06
C GLU A 58 -4.67 -0.50 9.52
N VAL A 59 -4.51 0.70 8.95
CA VAL A 59 -4.58 0.93 7.49
C VAL A 59 -3.43 0.26 6.73
N THR A 60 -2.40 -0.20 7.43
CA THR A 60 -1.32 -1.00 6.85
C THR A 60 -1.44 -2.44 7.36
N ASN A 61 -2.05 -3.30 6.55
CA ASN A 61 -2.16 -4.73 6.80
C ASN A 61 -0.98 -5.46 6.13
N TYR A 62 -0.11 -6.10 6.92
CA TYR A 62 1.07 -6.84 6.45
C TYR A 62 0.74 -8.30 6.09
N GLN A 63 -0.37 -8.52 5.42
CA GLN A 63 -0.90 -9.86 5.13
C GLN A 63 -0.02 -10.68 4.18
N TRP A 64 0.82 -10.05 3.38
CA TRP A 64 1.71 -10.71 2.43
C TRP A 64 3.01 -11.17 3.07
N ALA A 65 3.44 -10.55 4.17
CA ALA A 65 4.66 -10.90 4.88
C ALA A 65 4.77 -12.39 5.22
N GLU A 66 3.64 -13.02 5.56
CA GLU A 66 3.55 -14.43 5.94
C GLU A 66 3.28 -15.37 4.76
N LYS A 67 2.96 -14.83 3.57
CA LYS A 67 2.57 -15.63 2.40
C LYS A 67 3.77 -16.37 1.79
N SER A 68 3.60 -17.66 1.60
CA SER A 68 4.53 -18.49 0.85
C SER A 68 4.51 -18.16 -0.65
N ASP A 69 5.55 -18.59 -1.37
CA ASP A 69 5.60 -18.46 -2.82
C ASP A 69 4.43 -19.17 -3.52
N ILE A 70 3.97 -20.29 -2.96
CA ILE A 70 2.83 -21.06 -3.50
C ILE A 70 1.53 -20.26 -3.31
N GLU A 71 1.28 -19.72 -2.12
CA GLU A 71 0.08 -18.91 -1.87
C GLU A 71 0.04 -17.63 -2.73
N ILE A 72 1.19 -16.99 -2.95
CA ILE A 72 1.30 -15.84 -3.86
C ILE A 72 0.94 -16.28 -5.28
N GLN A 73 1.51 -17.39 -5.74
CA GLN A 73 1.29 -17.91 -7.08
C GLN A 73 -0.18 -18.28 -7.30
N ASP A 74 -0.81 -18.95 -6.33
CA ASP A 74 -2.22 -19.34 -6.37
C ASP A 74 -3.14 -18.12 -6.42
N TYR A 75 -2.88 -17.11 -5.57
CA TYR A 75 -3.62 -15.86 -5.59
C TYR A 75 -3.51 -15.15 -6.95
N VAL A 76 -2.31 -15.05 -7.51
CA VAL A 76 -2.09 -14.38 -8.80
C VAL A 76 -2.80 -15.14 -9.92
N ASN A 77 -2.72 -16.46 -9.93
CA ASN A 77 -3.42 -17.30 -10.91
C ASN A 77 -4.94 -17.09 -10.84
N GLU A 78 -5.52 -17.10 -9.65
CA GLU A 78 -6.95 -16.83 -9.44
C GLU A 78 -7.34 -15.45 -9.98
N ARG A 79 -6.57 -14.41 -9.63
CA ARG A 79 -6.85 -13.04 -10.04
C ARG A 79 -6.73 -12.81 -11.55
N VAL A 80 -5.71 -13.40 -12.18
CA VAL A 80 -5.55 -13.31 -13.64
C VAL A 80 -6.68 -14.07 -14.34
N ALA A 81 -7.06 -15.25 -13.84
CA ALA A 81 -8.19 -16.01 -14.39
C ALA A 81 -9.52 -15.24 -14.27
N GLU A 82 -9.80 -14.64 -13.11
CA GLU A 82 -10.97 -13.78 -12.91
C GLU A 82 -10.97 -12.59 -13.86
N ARG A 83 -9.81 -11.95 -14.05
CA ARG A 83 -9.66 -10.78 -14.93
C ARG A 83 -9.88 -11.14 -16.40
N ILE A 84 -9.30 -12.24 -16.87
CA ILE A 84 -9.50 -12.74 -18.24
C ILE A 84 -10.98 -13.04 -18.45
N LYS A 85 -11.60 -13.78 -17.54
CA LYS A 85 -13.03 -14.10 -17.60
C LYS A 85 -13.89 -12.83 -17.62
N ALA A 86 -13.57 -11.83 -16.81
CA ALA A 86 -14.31 -10.57 -16.80
C ALA A 86 -14.21 -9.81 -18.13
N VAL A 87 -13.06 -9.87 -18.81
CA VAL A 87 -12.90 -9.30 -20.16
C VAL A 87 -13.71 -10.09 -21.20
N GLU A 88 -13.78 -11.41 -21.08
CA GLU A 88 -14.59 -12.27 -21.95
C GLU A 88 -16.09 -12.01 -21.76
N ASP A 89 -16.53 -11.84 -20.52
CA ASP A 89 -17.94 -11.61 -20.14
C ASP A 89 -18.41 -10.16 -20.37
N ALA A 90 -17.50 -9.23 -20.68
CA ALA A 90 -17.81 -7.81 -20.83
C ALA A 90 -18.72 -7.53 -22.05
N ALA A 91 -19.80 -6.78 -21.84
CA ALA A 91 -20.81 -6.50 -22.86
C ALA A 91 -20.41 -5.35 -23.81
N SER A 92 -19.36 -4.59 -23.47
CA SER A 92 -18.88 -3.46 -24.26
C SER A 92 -17.38 -3.24 -24.16
N ASP A 93 -16.80 -2.59 -25.17
CA ASP A 93 -15.37 -2.23 -25.16
C ASP A 93 -15.02 -1.27 -24.02
N ASN A 94 -15.96 -0.42 -23.59
CA ASN A 94 -15.77 0.46 -22.44
C ASN A 94 -15.63 -0.32 -21.12
N GLU A 95 -16.35 -1.43 -20.95
CA GLU A 95 -16.21 -2.31 -19.79
C GLU A 95 -14.87 -3.04 -19.82
N LYS A 96 -14.45 -3.52 -21.00
CA LYS A 96 -13.12 -4.12 -21.20
C LYS A 96 -12.01 -3.14 -20.84
N SER A 97 -12.08 -1.88 -21.30
CA SER A 97 -11.08 -0.86 -20.94
C SER A 97 -11.03 -0.56 -19.45
N ARG A 98 -12.16 -0.62 -18.72
CA ARG A 98 -12.18 -0.45 -17.26
C ARG A 98 -11.51 -1.62 -16.54
N ILE A 99 -11.77 -2.85 -16.99
CA ILE A 99 -11.15 -4.06 -16.44
C ILE A 99 -9.65 -4.09 -16.77
N ASP A 100 -9.28 -3.62 -17.96
CA ASP A 100 -7.88 -3.51 -18.39
C ASP A 100 -7.11 -2.52 -17.52
N LEU A 101 -7.68 -1.34 -17.26
CA LEU A 101 -7.09 -0.35 -16.34
C LEU A 101 -7.00 -0.85 -14.89
N SER A 102 -7.92 -1.72 -14.48
CA SER A 102 -7.90 -2.35 -13.16
C SER A 102 -6.76 -3.36 -13.06
N GLY A 103 -5.76 -3.03 -12.25
CA GLY A 103 -4.60 -3.91 -12.02
C GLY A 103 -3.54 -3.85 -13.12
N PHE A 104 -3.65 -2.92 -14.08
CA PHE A 104 -2.65 -2.74 -15.15
C PHE A 104 -1.22 -2.62 -14.61
N TRP A 105 -1.03 -1.84 -13.54
CA TRP A 105 0.28 -1.64 -12.91
C TRP A 105 0.86 -2.90 -12.25
N ILE A 106 0.04 -3.90 -11.97
CA ILE A 106 0.42 -5.14 -11.26
C ILE A 106 0.60 -6.28 -12.27
N PHE A 107 -0.38 -6.48 -13.16
CA PHE A 107 -0.45 -7.63 -14.05
C PHE A 107 -0.09 -7.30 -15.50
N GLY A 108 -0.04 -6.03 -15.93
CA GLY A 108 0.00 -5.65 -17.34
C GLY A 108 -1.39 -5.55 -17.97
N ALA A 109 -1.50 -5.48 -19.28
CA ALA A 109 -2.80 -5.42 -19.96
C ALA A 109 -3.55 -6.74 -19.80
N ALA A 110 -4.88 -6.69 -19.71
CA ALA A 110 -5.73 -7.88 -19.62
C ALA A 110 -5.70 -8.70 -20.91
N THR A 111 -5.27 -8.07 -22.02
CA THR A 111 -5.04 -8.71 -23.32
C THR A 111 -3.67 -9.36 -23.45
N ASP A 112 -2.75 -9.13 -22.50
CA ASP A 112 -1.43 -9.76 -22.54
C ASP A 112 -1.56 -11.28 -22.30
N PRO A 113 -0.59 -12.09 -22.75
CA PRO A 113 -0.57 -13.52 -22.47
C PRO A 113 -0.70 -13.83 -20.97
N MET A 114 -1.45 -14.88 -20.63
CA MET A 114 -1.72 -15.24 -19.23
C MET A 114 -0.43 -15.50 -18.45
N ASP A 115 0.56 -16.15 -19.06
CA ASP A 115 1.87 -16.42 -18.46
C ASP A 115 2.63 -15.13 -18.15
N GLU A 116 2.52 -14.10 -18.99
CA GLU A 116 3.10 -12.79 -18.74
C GLU A 116 2.39 -12.08 -17.59
N GLN A 117 1.06 -12.09 -17.57
CA GLN A 117 0.27 -11.48 -16.49
C GLN A 117 0.58 -12.13 -15.14
N VAL A 118 0.66 -13.46 -15.12
CA VAL A 118 1.00 -14.24 -13.94
C VAL A 118 2.42 -13.95 -13.47
N ARG A 119 3.41 -13.89 -14.37
CA ARG A 119 4.79 -13.56 -14.02
C ARG A 119 4.88 -12.17 -13.37
N ASN A 120 4.26 -11.16 -13.99
CA ASN A 120 4.25 -9.78 -13.49
C ASN A 120 3.60 -9.69 -12.10
N GLY A 121 2.44 -10.34 -11.93
CA GLY A 121 1.74 -10.39 -10.64
C GLY A 121 2.60 -11.06 -9.57
N THR A 122 3.19 -12.22 -9.85
CA THR A 122 4.03 -12.94 -8.88
C THR A 122 5.26 -12.12 -8.49
N GLU A 123 5.93 -11.46 -9.44
CA GLU A 123 7.06 -10.55 -9.15
C GLU A 123 6.63 -9.39 -8.25
N TYR A 124 5.48 -8.77 -8.54
CA TYR A 124 4.92 -7.69 -7.73
C TYR A 124 4.64 -8.13 -6.29
N PHE A 125 3.90 -9.23 -6.10
CA PHE A 125 3.50 -9.68 -4.76
C PHE A 125 4.67 -10.25 -3.95
N LYS A 126 5.69 -10.80 -4.59
CA LYS A 126 6.96 -11.15 -3.92
C LYS A 126 7.68 -9.91 -3.40
N ARG A 127 7.78 -8.86 -4.23
CA ARG A 127 8.35 -7.57 -3.80
C ARG A 127 7.54 -6.97 -2.66
N LEU A 128 6.20 -6.99 -2.75
CA LEU A 128 5.30 -6.52 -1.70
C LEU A 128 5.55 -7.26 -0.37
N ARG A 129 5.59 -8.59 -0.39
CA ARG A 129 5.94 -9.41 0.79
C ARG A 129 7.29 -9.00 1.39
N ASP A 130 8.31 -8.87 0.56
CA ASP A 130 9.67 -8.62 1.05
C ASP A 130 9.78 -7.24 1.71
N GLU A 131 9.06 -6.23 1.19
CA GLU A 131 8.93 -4.92 1.82
C GLU A 131 8.11 -4.99 3.12
N GLU A 132 6.98 -5.71 3.16
CA GLU A 132 6.21 -5.88 4.41
C GLU A 132 7.05 -6.54 5.51
N LYS A 133 7.88 -7.53 5.17
CA LYS A 133 8.83 -8.13 6.12
C LYS A 133 9.83 -7.12 6.68
N LYS A 134 10.35 -6.21 5.85
CA LYS A 134 11.25 -5.14 6.32
C LYS A 134 10.54 -4.20 7.29
N VAL A 135 9.28 -3.87 7.04
CA VAL A 135 8.50 -3.01 7.93
C VAL A 135 8.26 -3.70 9.27
N LEU A 136 7.88 -4.99 9.27
CA LEU A 136 7.70 -5.76 10.50
C LEU A 136 8.99 -5.87 11.33
N ASP A 137 10.12 -6.15 10.68
CA ASP A 137 11.45 -6.18 11.32
C ASP A 137 11.82 -4.79 11.90
N ALA A 138 11.50 -3.70 11.19
CA ALA A 138 11.70 -2.35 11.70
C ALA A 138 10.82 -2.02 12.92
N ILE A 139 9.55 -2.48 12.92
CA ILE A 139 8.63 -2.33 14.06
C ILE A 139 9.16 -3.10 15.27
N GLU A 140 9.62 -4.34 15.09
CA GLU A 140 10.21 -5.16 16.17
C GLU A 140 11.45 -4.48 16.77
N LYS A 141 12.36 -3.99 15.93
CA LYS A 141 13.55 -3.24 16.36
C LYS A 141 13.20 -1.94 17.09
N ALA A 142 12.19 -1.20 16.62
CA ALA A 142 11.73 0.01 17.28
C ALA A 142 11.10 -0.28 18.65
N GLY A 143 10.33 -1.37 18.77
CA GLY A 143 9.73 -1.81 20.02
C GLY A 143 10.77 -2.27 21.06
N THR A 144 11.82 -2.98 20.62
CA THR A 144 12.86 -3.55 21.49
C THR A 144 13.74 -2.49 22.17
N LEU A 145 13.85 -1.29 21.58
CA LEU A 145 14.55 -0.15 22.20
C LEU A 145 13.82 0.43 23.43
N THR A 146 12.55 0.10 23.63
CA THR A 146 11.71 0.66 24.70
C THR A 146 11.79 -0.12 26.02
N THR A 147 12.33 -1.35 26.01
CA THR A 147 12.43 -2.22 27.20
C THR A 147 13.75 -2.12 27.96
N LEU A 148 14.64 -1.18 27.60
CA LEU A 148 15.82 -0.84 28.39
C LEU A 148 15.49 0.36 29.30
N ASN A 149 14.87 0.08 30.45
CA ASN A 149 14.88 0.91 31.64
C ASN A 149 14.81 0.03 32.89
#